data_AF-U1XZY5-F1
#
_entry.id   AF-U1XZY5-F1
#
_cell.length_a   1.000
_cell.length_b   1.000
_cell.length_c   1.000
_cell.angle_alpha   90.00
_cell.angle_beta   90.00
_cell.angle_gamma   90.00
#
_symmetry.space_group_name_H-M   'P 1'
#
loop_
_entity.id
_entity.type
_entity.pdbx_description
1 polymer ?
#
loop_
_entity_poly.entity_id
_entity_poly.type
_entity_poly.pdbx_seq_one_letter_code
_entity_poly.pdbx_strand_id
1 'polypeptide(L)'
;MAWYDAGTVKVTVNSATVTGTGTKWLAGARQGEAFVAPDGRLYEVLNIASDTSLTLTKPYRGATATGQPYALAPMQGYVKELADRAAELLPALSDMGSAAKGTLATSTIDPVPGRVMRNADWGFGGNSGAVADQDILKNPINGIYRSGSSDVGKPDGTSSGSSYFKFGWGGTYYGLLYASPVQDKFYIRTVNNAKPNAWKELMTVGQYGVGRSGADANLDMFPAAKLDDLNVGSGAYYYNEAIGSVSGLPFDNVAGYNAGVVFHRQAGTAGGQVVVSSSNRLGWRGRRAGSYHVWREAMYVGEYGFGGAQASPTSWDAQKTGWYYKSGAKPAWGGGGFFLDLAYNTTHFNSGLRISTDPYTDNFYMNGAVSGQKTFRDACKLVHDKNIVGDVAAGSVIATGSNANGTWVRFADGTQLCYGTFGFSGNGWKPTSPAIYYPLGFISQPSVSIQTTNDGSAYYTAAQVAMGPGLSAFHIRTSVTIPDSGTSLGGSYIAIGRYK
;
A
#
# COMPACT_ATOMS: atom_id res chain seq x y z
N MET A 1 25.66 50.92 91.87
CA MET A 1 26.81 51.32 91.03
C MET A 1 27.40 52.56 91.70
N ALA A 2 28.60 52.47 92.25
CA ALA A 2 29.20 53.60 92.99
C ALA A 2 29.63 54.68 91.99
N TRP A 3 29.37 55.95 92.29
CA TRP A 3 29.89 57.06 91.51
C TRP A 3 31.42 57.09 91.63
N TYR A 4 32.12 57.53 90.58
CA TYR A 4 33.57 57.65 90.62
C TYR A 4 33.96 58.99 91.27
N ASP A 5 34.57 58.93 92.46
CA ASP A 5 34.91 60.09 93.30
C ASP A 5 36.38 60.10 93.77
N ALA A 6 37.22 59.20 93.25
CA ALA A 6 38.62 59.09 93.63
C ALA A 6 39.44 60.30 93.17
N GLY A 7 40.24 60.87 94.07
CA GLY A 7 41.08 62.04 93.81
C GLY A 7 40.37 63.38 94.09
N THR A 8 41.00 64.48 93.69
CA THR A 8 40.41 65.83 93.83
C THR A 8 40.50 66.60 92.52
N VAL A 9 39.68 67.63 92.36
CA VAL A 9 39.67 68.47 91.16
C VAL A 9 40.02 69.92 91.42
N LYS A 10 40.62 70.53 90.41
CA LYS A 10 40.69 71.97 90.19
C LYS A 10 39.69 72.35 89.11
N VAL A 11 38.80 73.25 89.47
CA VAL A 11 37.80 73.85 88.59
C VAL A 11 38.02 75.35 88.56
N THR A 12 37.94 75.95 87.38
CA THR A 12 38.10 77.40 87.18
C THR A 12 36.79 77.97 86.67
N VAL A 13 36.34 79.08 87.28
CA VAL A 13 35.12 79.77 86.83
C VAL A 13 35.23 80.12 85.34
N ASN A 14 34.13 79.91 84.59
CA ASN A 14 34.04 80.10 83.14
C ASN A 14 34.99 79.23 82.29
N SER A 15 35.55 78.15 82.85
CA SER A 15 36.33 77.17 82.10
C SER A 15 35.58 75.85 81.95
N ALA A 16 35.66 75.23 80.77
CA ALA A 16 35.16 73.86 80.54
C ALA A 16 36.17 72.78 80.99
N THR A 17 37.42 73.17 81.25
CA THR A 17 38.48 72.23 81.64
C THR A 17 38.47 72.01 83.14
N VAL A 18 38.44 70.74 83.53
CA VAL A 18 38.60 70.28 84.92
C VAL A 18 39.91 69.52 85.01
N THR A 19 40.76 69.89 85.96
CA THR A 19 42.07 69.25 86.19
C THR A 19 42.03 68.40 87.44
N GLY A 20 42.28 67.11 87.31
CA GLY A 20 42.29 66.14 88.40
C GLY A 20 43.67 65.98 89.03
N THR A 21 43.70 65.64 90.32
CA THR A 21 44.89 65.22 91.06
C THR A 21 44.58 63.93 91.80
N GLY A 22 45.39 62.89 91.58
CA GLY A 22 45.13 61.55 92.12
C GLY A 22 43.95 60.82 91.47
N THR A 23 43.45 61.33 90.35
CA THR A 23 42.35 60.77 89.56
C THR A 23 42.87 59.74 88.55
N LYS A 24 42.00 58.81 88.13
CA LYS A 24 42.22 57.78 87.10
C LYS A 24 41.01 57.72 86.16
N TRP A 25 40.68 58.86 85.56
CA TRP A 25 39.45 59.04 84.78
C TRP A 25 39.31 58.15 83.55
N LEU A 26 40.39 57.75 82.89
CA LEU A 26 40.31 56.92 81.68
C LEU A 26 39.77 55.52 81.97
N ALA A 27 40.06 54.99 83.16
CA ALA A 27 39.58 53.68 83.59
C ALA A 27 38.26 53.76 84.38
N GLY A 28 38.02 54.88 85.06
CA GLY A 28 36.94 55.02 86.04
C GLY A 28 35.68 55.73 85.55
N ALA A 29 35.72 56.39 84.39
CA ALA A 29 34.62 57.20 83.88
C ALA A 29 34.52 57.13 82.35
N ARG A 30 33.42 57.64 81.80
CA ARG A 30 33.17 57.67 80.35
C ARG A 30 32.66 59.04 79.89
N GLN A 31 32.90 59.33 78.61
CA GLN A 31 32.25 60.44 77.93
C GLN A 31 30.71 60.30 78.02
N GLY A 32 30.01 61.42 78.22
CA GLY A 32 28.55 61.45 78.39
C GLY A 32 28.08 61.19 79.82
N GLU A 33 28.96 60.88 80.76
CA GLU A 33 28.62 60.81 82.18
C GLU A 33 28.40 62.20 82.79
N ALA A 34 27.63 62.25 83.88
CA ALA A 34 27.38 63.49 84.59
C ALA A 34 28.49 63.73 85.62
N PHE A 35 29.28 64.79 85.42
CA PHE A 35 30.21 65.35 86.39
C PHE A 35 29.48 66.19 87.43
N VAL A 36 29.45 65.68 88.66
CA VAL A 36 28.99 66.39 89.85
C VAL A 36 30.12 67.29 90.32
N ALA A 37 29.99 68.58 90.05
CA ALA A 37 31.02 69.56 90.35
C ALA A 37 30.95 70.07 91.81
N PRO A 38 31.99 70.73 92.33
CA PRO A 38 32.03 71.25 93.70
C PRO A 38 30.95 72.30 94.01
N ASP A 39 30.33 72.92 93.00
CA ASP A 39 29.19 73.83 93.15
C ASP A 39 27.84 73.10 93.32
N GLY A 40 27.85 71.77 93.35
CA GLY A 40 26.66 70.91 93.46
C GLY A 40 25.89 70.74 92.16
N ARG A 41 26.37 71.28 91.03
CA ARG A 41 25.71 71.16 89.73
C ARG A 41 26.26 70.00 88.91
N LEU A 42 25.40 69.48 88.04
CA LEU A 42 25.74 68.45 87.07
C LEU A 42 26.15 69.08 85.75
N TYR A 43 27.31 68.67 85.25
CA TYR A 43 27.81 69.02 83.93
C TYR A 43 28.06 67.73 83.17
N GLU A 44 27.70 67.68 81.89
CA GLU A 44 28.01 66.51 81.07
C GLU A 44 29.48 66.53 80.68
N VAL A 45 30.16 65.39 80.81
CA VAL A 45 31.54 65.22 80.36
C VAL A 45 31.56 65.11 78.84
N LEU A 46 32.08 66.14 78.17
CA LEU A 46 32.26 66.15 76.73
C LEU A 46 33.40 65.23 76.30
N ASN A 47 34.51 65.21 77.05
CA ASN A 47 35.68 64.40 76.72
C ASN A 47 36.55 64.19 77.97
N ILE A 48 37.23 63.04 78.05
CA ILE A 48 38.25 62.75 79.05
C ILE A 48 39.58 62.68 78.30
N ALA A 49 40.38 63.73 78.40
CA ALA A 49 41.64 63.85 77.65
C ALA A 49 42.77 63.02 78.28
N SER A 50 42.77 62.87 79.61
CA SER A 50 43.70 62.03 80.35
C SER A 50 43.14 61.68 81.73
N ASP A 51 43.86 60.85 82.49
CA ASP A 51 43.51 60.55 83.89
C ASP A 51 43.39 61.79 84.77
N THR A 52 43.98 62.93 84.38
CA THR A 52 44.02 64.20 85.13
C THR A 52 43.41 65.39 84.37
N SER A 53 42.80 65.19 83.20
CA SER A 53 42.18 66.28 82.44
C SER A 53 40.88 65.82 81.76
N LEU A 54 39.77 66.47 82.07
CA LEU A 54 38.49 66.27 81.39
C LEU A 54 37.89 67.62 80.97
N THR A 55 37.03 67.58 79.96
CA THR A 55 36.32 68.75 79.41
C THR A 55 34.82 68.56 79.57
N LEU A 56 34.13 69.59 80.05
CA LEU A 56 32.69 69.64 80.21
C LEU A 56 32.02 70.21 78.96
N THR A 57 30.80 69.78 78.64
CA THR A 57 30.03 70.34 77.50
C THR A 57 29.66 71.81 77.71
N LYS A 58 29.51 72.23 78.98
CA LYS A 58 29.23 73.62 79.37
C LYS A 58 30.29 74.09 80.37
N PRO A 59 30.78 75.34 80.29
CA PRO A 59 31.77 75.87 81.23
C PRO A 59 31.29 75.83 82.68
N TYR A 60 32.21 75.55 83.61
CA TYR A 60 31.95 75.52 85.05
C TYR A 60 31.58 76.92 85.57
N ARG A 61 30.48 77.00 86.31
CA ARG A 61 29.88 78.28 86.74
C ARG A 61 30.12 78.62 88.21
N GLY A 62 30.70 77.71 89.00
CA GLY A 62 31.05 77.97 90.39
C GLY A 62 32.33 78.79 90.54
N ALA A 63 32.62 79.25 91.76
CA ALA A 63 33.87 79.92 92.06
C ALA A 63 35.09 79.00 91.80
N THR A 64 36.20 79.58 91.33
CA THR A 64 37.45 78.85 91.10
C THR A 64 37.92 78.21 92.40
N ALA A 65 38.12 76.89 92.39
CA ALA A 65 38.52 76.13 93.57
C ALA A 65 39.48 75.00 93.17
N THR A 66 40.44 74.70 94.05
CA THR A 66 41.44 73.64 93.87
C THR A 66 41.33 72.63 95.00
N GLY A 67 41.59 71.37 94.71
CA GLY A 67 41.58 70.29 95.70
C GLY A 67 40.17 69.92 96.21
N GLN A 68 39.13 70.17 95.41
CA GLN A 68 37.74 69.92 95.83
C GLN A 68 37.28 68.49 95.52
N PRO A 69 36.32 67.95 96.30
CA PRO A 69 35.65 66.70 95.97
C PRO A 69 34.76 66.86 94.74
N TYR A 70 34.54 65.76 94.03
CA TYR A 70 33.66 65.64 92.86
C TYR A 70 33.14 64.21 92.76
N ALA A 71 32.19 63.97 91.85
CA ALA A 71 31.82 62.63 91.47
C ALA A 71 31.45 62.54 89.98
N LEU A 72 31.58 61.37 89.38
CA LEU A 72 31.10 61.06 88.03
C LEU A 72 30.00 60.00 88.12
N ALA A 73 28.81 60.36 87.63
CA ALA A 73 27.61 59.55 87.68
C ALA A 73 27.27 58.97 86.29
N PRO A 74 27.15 57.62 86.15
CA PRO A 74 26.76 56.99 84.89
C PRO A 74 25.33 57.37 84.48
N MET A 75 25.17 57.92 83.28
CA MET A 75 23.86 58.23 82.69
C MET A 75 23.54 57.19 81.61
N GLN A 76 22.76 56.16 81.92
CA GLN A 76 22.35 55.16 80.93
C GLN A 76 21.25 55.71 80.02
N GLY A 77 21.63 56.21 78.84
CA GLY A 77 20.71 56.34 77.71
C GLY A 77 20.45 54.95 77.12
N TYR A 78 19.26 54.38 77.31
CA TYR A 78 18.85 53.08 76.76
C TYR A 78 19.13 52.99 75.24
N VAL A 79 19.67 51.86 74.77
CA VAL A 79 19.98 51.56 73.36
C VAL A 79 18.69 51.42 72.54
N LYS A 80 18.03 52.54 72.24
CA LYS A 80 16.74 52.63 71.53
C LYS A 80 16.74 51.92 70.17
N GLU A 81 17.84 52.01 69.43
CA GLU A 81 17.96 51.43 68.09
C GLU A 81 17.79 49.89 68.08
N LEU A 82 18.28 49.19 69.11
CA LEU A 82 18.14 47.74 69.21
C LEU A 82 16.68 47.34 69.45
N ALA A 83 15.96 48.11 70.28
CA ALA A 83 14.55 47.84 70.58
C ALA A 83 13.66 48.05 69.35
N ASP A 84 13.91 49.12 68.58
CA ASP A 84 13.13 49.42 67.37
C ASP A 84 13.34 48.33 66.29
N ARG A 85 14.58 47.90 66.05
CA ARG A 85 14.87 46.81 65.09
C ARG A 85 14.28 45.46 65.49
N ALA A 86 14.21 45.17 66.80
CA ALA A 86 13.59 43.94 67.29
C ALA A 86 12.06 43.96 67.13
N ALA A 87 11.42 45.12 67.32
CA ALA A 87 9.98 45.28 67.15
C ALA A 87 9.53 45.11 65.70
N GLU A 88 10.34 45.52 64.72
CA GLU A 88 10.06 45.32 63.28
C GLU A 88 10.17 43.86 62.82
N LEU A 89 11.04 43.07 63.46
CA LEU A 89 11.24 41.66 63.09
C LEU A 89 10.06 40.76 63.50
N LEU A 90 9.35 41.12 64.59
CA LEU A 90 8.30 40.29 65.17
C LEU A 90 7.09 40.07 64.23
N PRO A 91 6.51 41.10 63.58
CA PRO A 91 5.45 40.92 62.59
C PRO A 91 5.88 40.06 61.40
N ALA A 92 7.09 40.29 60.87
CA ALA A 92 7.63 39.54 59.74
C ALA A 92 7.73 38.03 60.05
N LEU A 93 8.14 37.67 61.27
CA LEU A 93 8.17 36.28 61.74
C LEU A 93 6.77 35.71 62.02
N SER A 94 5.78 36.57 62.35
CA SER A 94 4.40 36.15 62.57
C SER A 94 3.68 35.82 61.25
N ASP A 95 3.97 36.57 60.20
CA ASP A 95 3.43 36.40 58.83
C ASP A 95 4.07 35.24 58.07
N MET A 96 5.22 34.74 58.54
CA MET A 96 5.74 33.46 58.07
C MET A 96 4.72 32.35 58.40
N GLY A 97 3.95 31.94 57.40
CA GLY A 97 2.89 30.94 57.52
C GLY A 97 3.38 29.58 58.05
N SER A 98 2.43 28.68 58.36
CA SER A 98 2.70 27.35 58.91
C SER A 98 3.66 26.50 58.07
N ALA A 99 3.75 26.74 56.77
CA ALA A 99 4.70 26.10 55.86
C ALA A 99 6.17 26.42 56.18
N ALA A 100 6.47 27.61 56.72
CA ALA A 100 7.83 28.04 57.07
C ALA A 100 8.27 27.62 58.48
N LYS A 101 7.33 27.18 59.33
CA LYS A 101 7.58 26.76 60.73
C LYS A 101 7.71 25.24 60.90
N GLY A 102 7.47 24.48 59.83
CA GLY A 102 7.60 23.02 59.86
C GLY A 102 9.05 22.57 59.74
N THR A 103 9.48 21.62 60.57
CA THR A 103 10.74 20.90 60.35
C THR A 103 10.69 20.26 58.96
N LEU A 104 11.71 20.55 58.14
CA LEU A 104 11.96 19.84 56.89
C LEU A 104 12.07 18.34 57.20
N ALA A 105 11.07 17.56 56.77
CA ALA A 105 11.13 16.11 56.93
C ALA A 105 12.13 15.53 55.94
N THR A 106 12.87 14.49 56.32
CA THR A 106 13.75 13.72 55.43
C THR A 106 13.03 12.55 54.75
N SER A 107 11.76 12.30 55.12
CA SER A 107 10.92 11.22 54.57
C SER A 107 10.55 11.49 53.11
N THR A 108 10.45 10.48 52.25
CA THR A 108 9.87 10.60 50.89
C THR A 108 8.34 10.67 50.89
N ILE A 109 7.73 10.71 52.08
CA ILE A 109 6.30 10.78 52.34
C ILE A 109 6.07 11.93 53.33
N ASP A 110 5.40 13.00 52.90
CA ASP A 110 4.90 14.07 53.79
C ASP A 110 3.37 13.95 53.93
N PRO A 111 2.86 13.49 55.08
CA PRO A 111 1.42 13.33 55.30
C PRO A 111 0.70 14.63 55.71
N VAL A 112 1.39 15.78 55.80
CA VAL A 112 0.82 17.02 56.35
C VAL A 112 0.29 17.95 55.25
N PRO A 113 -1.03 18.23 55.19
CA PRO A 113 -1.60 19.16 54.20
C PRO A 113 -1.02 20.58 54.32
N GLY A 114 -0.75 21.23 53.18
CA GLY A 114 -0.41 22.66 53.09
C GLY A 114 1.09 23.01 53.08
N ARG A 115 1.99 22.03 53.01
CA ARG A 115 3.43 22.28 52.79
C ARG A 115 3.77 22.34 51.29
N VAL A 116 4.85 23.05 50.96
CA VAL A 116 5.44 23.09 49.61
C VAL A 116 6.06 21.72 49.32
N MET A 117 5.78 21.15 48.13
CA MET A 117 6.36 19.88 47.68
C MET A 117 7.89 20.02 47.57
N ARG A 118 8.67 19.05 48.05
CA ARG A 118 10.12 19.04 47.81
C ARG A 118 10.40 18.65 46.37
N ASN A 119 11.60 19.03 45.91
CA ASN A 119 12.13 18.51 44.67
C ASN A 119 12.22 16.97 44.74
N ALA A 120 11.75 16.27 43.70
CA ALA A 120 11.63 14.81 43.57
C ALA A 120 10.48 14.13 44.35
N ASP A 121 9.63 14.85 45.08
CA ASP A 121 8.46 14.25 45.74
C ASP A 121 7.49 13.65 44.71
N TRP A 122 7.04 12.42 44.97
CA TRP A 122 6.21 11.60 44.07
C TRP A 122 6.74 11.47 42.62
N GLY A 123 8.04 11.71 42.43
CA GLY A 123 8.72 11.65 41.13
C GLY A 123 8.69 12.94 40.31
N PHE A 124 8.30 14.09 40.89
CA PHE A 124 8.29 15.39 40.19
C PHE A 124 9.53 16.24 40.48
N GLY A 125 10.12 16.84 39.45
CA GLY A 125 11.24 17.80 39.56
C GLY A 125 12.64 17.17 39.70
N GLY A 126 12.74 15.89 40.05
CA GLY A 126 14.01 15.16 40.11
C GLY A 126 14.51 14.65 38.76
N ASN A 127 15.79 14.28 38.68
CA ASN A 127 16.40 13.63 37.49
C ASN A 127 15.89 12.18 37.28
N SER A 128 15.13 11.63 38.21
CA SER A 128 14.58 10.28 38.16
C SER A 128 13.23 10.23 38.89
N GLY A 129 12.37 9.29 38.50
CA GLY A 129 11.16 8.98 39.26
C GLY A 129 11.47 8.52 40.69
N ALA A 130 10.46 8.55 41.57
CA ALA A 130 10.60 8.15 42.96
C ALA A 130 11.07 6.69 43.08
N VAL A 131 11.85 6.39 44.13
CA VAL A 131 12.26 5.02 44.45
C VAL A 131 11.02 4.17 44.74
N ALA A 132 10.91 3.04 44.08
CA ALA A 132 9.84 2.08 44.29
C ALA A 132 10.28 0.91 45.17
N ASP A 133 9.30 0.18 45.69
CA ASP A 133 9.48 -1.20 46.13
C ASP A 133 9.98 -2.07 44.96
N GLN A 134 10.80 -3.07 45.27
CA GLN A 134 11.32 -4.02 44.29
C GLN A 134 10.19 -4.75 43.55
N ASP A 135 9.08 -5.04 44.23
CA ASP A 135 7.84 -5.44 43.59
C ASP A 135 7.00 -4.22 43.29
N ILE A 136 6.87 -3.88 42.01
CA ILE A 136 6.15 -2.68 41.60
C ILE A 136 4.66 -2.68 42.03
N LEU A 137 4.12 -3.86 42.40
CA LEU A 137 2.77 -4.02 42.93
C LEU A 137 2.61 -3.58 44.40
N LYS A 138 3.70 -3.45 45.15
CA LYS A 138 3.67 -3.18 46.60
C LYS A 138 3.81 -1.71 46.96
N ASN A 139 3.89 -0.82 45.97
CA ASN A 139 4.04 0.62 46.22
C ASN A 139 2.79 1.21 46.88
N PRO A 140 2.90 1.77 48.10
CA PRO A 140 1.73 2.16 48.90
C PRO A 140 1.03 3.41 48.38
N ILE A 141 1.71 4.28 47.63
CA ILE A 141 1.24 5.61 47.26
C ILE A 141 1.14 5.73 45.72
N ASN A 142 0.39 6.72 45.23
CA ASN A 142 0.34 7.06 43.80
C ASN A 142 1.48 8.01 43.44
N GLY A 143 1.99 7.92 42.22
CA GLY A 143 3.14 8.72 41.80
C GLY A 143 3.86 8.14 40.59
N ILE A 144 4.92 8.84 40.19
CA ILE A 144 5.81 8.43 39.10
C ILE A 144 7.04 7.76 39.72
N TYR A 145 7.22 6.49 39.40
CA TYR A 145 8.23 5.64 39.99
C TYR A 145 9.23 5.18 38.93
N ARG A 146 10.48 5.01 39.36
CA ARG A 146 11.49 4.33 38.56
C ARG A 146 11.42 2.83 38.81
N SER A 147 11.74 2.03 37.79
CA SER A 147 11.91 0.58 37.90
C SER A 147 13.29 0.16 37.39
N GLY A 148 14.03 -0.59 38.20
CA GLY A 148 15.37 -1.09 37.92
C GLY A 148 15.41 -2.53 37.40
N SER A 149 16.63 -3.03 37.21
CA SER A 149 16.91 -4.38 36.69
C SER A 149 16.37 -5.49 37.59
N SER A 150 16.46 -5.32 38.90
CA SER A 150 16.06 -6.26 39.96
C SER A 150 14.57 -6.27 40.28
N ASP A 151 13.80 -5.37 39.68
CA ASP A 151 12.40 -5.19 40.03
C ASP A 151 11.52 -6.24 39.36
N VAL A 152 10.49 -6.67 40.08
CA VAL A 152 9.56 -7.73 39.67
C VAL A 152 8.18 -7.17 39.38
N GLY A 153 7.39 -7.91 38.59
CA GLY A 153 6.03 -7.54 38.22
C GLY A 153 5.93 -6.59 37.01
N LYS A 154 7.05 -6.14 36.43
CA LYS A 154 7.12 -5.34 35.19
C LYS A 154 6.82 -6.17 33.92
N PRO A 155 6.31 -5.56 32.84
CA PRO A 155 5.89 -6.26 31.61
C PRO A 155 7.03 -6.66 30.68
N ASP A 156 8.16 -5.95 30.74
CA ASP A 156 9.18 -5.96 29.70
C ASP A 156 10.30 -6.99 29.96
N GLY A 157 10.44 -7.47 31.20
CA GLY A 157 11.47 -8.43 31.60
C GLY A 157 12.91 -7.95 31.40
N THR A 158 13.12 -6.65 31.13
CA THR A 158 14.44 -6.12 30.78
C THR A 158 15.26 -5.80 32.02
N SER A 159 16.58 -5.84 31.90
CA SER A 159 17.53 -5.46 32.96
C SER A 159 17.84 -3.96 33.01
N SER A 160 17.01 -3.11 32.40
CA SER A 160 17.28 -1.67 32.26
C SER A 160 16.34 -0.79 33.07
N GLY A 161 16.74 0.47 33.26
CA GLY A 161 15.94 1.49 33.95
C GLY A 161 14.71 1.87 33.15
N SER A 162 13.53 1.66 33.73
CA SER A 162 12.23 2.02 33.18
C SER A 162 11.46 2.92 34.15
N SER A 163 10.28 3.38 33.75
CA SER A 163 9.42 4.18 34.63
C SER A 163 7.97 3.73 34.54
N TYR A 164 7.22 3.99 35.60
CA TYR A 164 5.78 3.75 35.59
C TYR A 164 5.04 4.75 36.47
N PHE A 165 3.80 5.00 36.10
CA PHE A 165 2.87 5.83 36.84
C PHE A 165 1.83 4.94 37.52
N LYS A 166 1.74 5.05 38.86
CA LYS A 166 0.72 4.38 39.67
C LYS A 166 -0.38 5.38 40.05
N PHE A 167 -1.62 5.01 39.79
CA PHE A 167 -2.79 5.84 40.08
C PHE A 167 -3.98 4.96 40.50
N GLY A 168 -4.72 5.35 41.55
CA GLY A 168 -5.89 4.61 42.01
C GLY A 168 -6.20 4.76 43.50
N TRP A 169 -7.08 3.90 44.00
CA TRP A 169 -7.56 3.85 45.38
C TRP A 169 -6.74 2.85 46.20
N GLY A 170 -5.62 3.33 46.75
CA GLY A 170 -4.78 2.59 47.69
C GLY A 170 -3.97 1.44 47.09
N GLY A 171 -3.74 0.40 47.90
CA GLY A 171 -3.00 -0.81 47.50
C GLY A 171 -3.87 -1.94 46.92
N THR A 172 -5.19 -1.75 46.88
CA THR A 172 -6.15 -2.80 46.51
C THR A 172 -6.72 -2.61 45.10
N TYR A 173 -6.97 -1.36 44.70
CA TYR A 173 -7.54 -1.02 43.40
C TYR A 173 -6.74 0.10 42.74
N TYR A 174 -5.90 -0.21 41.76
CA TYR A 174 -5.08 0.79 41.08
C TYR A 174 -4.72 0.39 39.65
N GLY A 175 -4.35 1.38 38.85
CA GLY A 175 -3.76 1.23 37.52
C GLY A 175 -2.26 1.46 37.56
N LEU A 176 -1.57 0.80 36.63
CA LEU A 176 -0.17 1.03 36.34
C LEU A 176 -0.01 1.31 34.85
N LEU A 177 0.55 2.47 34.51
CA LEU A 177 1.02 2.80 33.17
C LEU A 177 2.55 2.69 33.18
N TYR A 178 3.11 1.75 32.43
CA TYR A 178 4.53 1.45 32.41
C TYR A 178 5.13 1.84 31.06
N ALA A 179 6.25 2.55 31.09
CA ALA A 179 7.02 2.96 29.92
C ALA A 179 8.36 2.20 29.91
N SER A 180 8.56 1.37 28.88
CA SER A 180 9.82 0.67 28.64
C SER A 180 10.61 1.42 27.55
N PRO A 181 11.65 2.20 27.91
CA PRO A 181 12.47 2.89 26.92
C PRO A 181 13.33 1.92 26.09
N VAL A 182 13.57 0.70 26.59
CA VAL A 182 14.35 -0.32 25.87
C VAL A 182 13.53 -1.00 24.78
N GLN A 183 12.24 -1.20 25.03
CA GLN A 183 11.34 -1.84 24.07
C GLN A 183 10.55 -0.84 23.23
N ASP A 184 10.67 0.47 23.51
CA ASP A 184 9.87 1.54 22.90
C ASP A 184 8.36 1.29 23.01
N LYS A 185 7.91 0.90 24.21
CA LYS A 185 6.55 0.45 24.46
C LYS A 185 5.93 1.03 25.72
N PHE A 186 4.62 1.28 25.62
CA PHE A 186 3.78 1.60 26.76
C PHE A 186 2.84 0.43 27.08
N TYR A 187 2.80 0.07 28.35
CA TYR A 187 1.95 -0.99 28.88
C TYR A 187 1.00 -0.42 29.93
N ILE A 188 -0.19 -0.99 30.00
CA ILE A 188 -1.13 -0.75 31.10
C ILE A 188 -1.58 -2.06 31.72
N ARG A 189 -1.77 -2.04 33.02
CA ARG A 189 -2.59 -3.04 33.71
C ARG A 189 -3.41 -2.38 34.80
N THR A 190 -4.46 -3.06 35.19
CA THR A 190 -5.23 -2.74 36.39
C THR A 190 -5.02 -3.83 37.42
N VAL A 191 -5.08 -3.45 38.68
CA VAL A 191 -5.07 -4.33 39.84
C VAL A 191 -6.42 -4.21 40.51
N ASN A 192 -7.10 -5.33 40.67
CA ASN A 192 -8.42 -5.43 41.29
C ASN A 192 -8.31 -6.34 42.51
N ASN A 193 -8.67 -5.83 43.68
CA ASN A 193 -8.57 -6.57 44.93
C ASN A 193 -7.17 -7.15 45.20
N ALA A 194 -6.13 -6.34 44.98
CA ALA A 194 -4.71 -6.74 45.05
C ALA A 194 -4.31 -7.87 44.07
N LYS A 195 -5.17 -8.23 43.12
CA LYS A 195 -4.88 -9.21 42.06
C LYS A 195 -4.58 -8.46 40.74
N PRO A 196 -3.35 -8.57 40.22
CA PRO A 196 -3.01 -7.90 38.96
C PRO A 196 -3.64 -8.61 37.77
N ASN A 197 -4.30 -7.86 36.91
CA ASN A 197 -4.65 -8.34 35.58
C ASN A 197 -3.40 -8.44 34.71
N ALA A 198 -3.50 -9.20 33.61
CA ALA A 198 -2.44 -9.27 32.61
C ALA A 198 -2.11 -7.88 32.04
N TRP A 199 -0.84 -7.68 31.72
CA TRP A 199 -0.38 -6.48 31.03
C TRP A 199 -0.96 -6.40 29.62
N LYS A 200 -1.35 -5.20 29.23
CA LYS A 200 -1.82 -4.86 27.89
C LYS A 200 -0.90 -3.80 27.31
N GLU A 201 -0.47 -3.98 26.06
CA GLU A 201 0.28 -2.96 25.33
C GLU A 201 -0.70 -1.87 24.85
N LEU A 202 -0.46 -0.61 25.23
CA LEU A 202 -1.33 0.55 24.93
C LEU A 202 -0.98 1.22 23.61
N MET A 203 0.32 1.27 23.31
CA MET A 203 0.81 1.72 22.02
C MET A 203 1.28 0.51 21.24
N THR A 204 0.39 -0.03 20.41
CA THR A 204 0.78 -0.78 19.21
C THR A 204 0.87 0.21 18.04
N VAL A 205 1.65 1.29 18.17
CA VAL A 205 1.91 2.14 17.00
C VAL A 205 2.65 1.27 16.00
N GLY A 206 1.92 0.79 15.00
CA GLY A 206 2.44 -0.08 13.96
C GLY A 206 2.97 -1.42 14.48
N GLN A 207 2.12 -2.29 15.04
CA GLN A 207 2.51 -3.70 14.93
C GLN A 207 2.47 -4.06 13.45
N TYR A 208 1.35 -3.91 12.71
CA TYR A 208 1.29 -4.02 11.23
C TYR A 208 -0.04 -3.47 10.67
N GLY A 209 -0.08 -2.59 9.64
CA GLY A 209 -1.36 -2.05 9.10
C GLY A 209 -1.32 -0.63 8.50
N VAL A 210 -1.97 -0.42 7.35
CA VAL A 210 -2.29 0.90 6.75
C VAL A 210 -2.92 1.82 7.81
N GLY A 211 -2.36 3.01 8.01
CA GLY A 211 -2.91 4.02 8.93
C GLY A 211 -1.99 4.46 10.09
N ARG A 212 -0.68 4.14 10.06
CA ARG A 212 0.31 4.64 11.05
C ARG A 212 0.51 6.17 10.96
N SER A 213 0.40 6.70 9.76
CA SER A 213 0.42 8.11 9.40
C SER A 213 -0.22 8.18 8.00
N GLY A 214 -1.17 9.07 7.75
CA GLY A 214 -1.81 9.16 6.44
C GLY A 214 -0.76 9.18 5.31
N ALA A 215 -0.78 8.16 4.44
CA ALA A 215 0.03 8.04 3.23
C ALA A 215 1.55 8.33 3.37
N ASP A 216 2.23 7.87 4.43
CA ASP A 216 3.71 7.90 4.48
C ASP A 216 4.30 6.63 3.84
N ALA A 217 4.99 6.82 2.71
CA ALA A 217 5.58 5.75 1.90
C ALA A 217 6.67 4.93 2.63
N ASN A 218 7.22 5.44 3.74
CA ASN A 218 8.28 4.77 4.49
C ASN A 218 7.79 4.03 5.75
N LEU A 219 6.57 4.32 6.23
CA LEU A 219 6.07 3.81 7.50
C LEU A 219 5.08 2.64 7.36
N ASP A 220 4.31 2.60 6.26
CA ASP A 220 3.31 1.56 5.98
C ASP A 220 3.81 0.53 4.94
N MET A 221 5.09 0.58 4.57
CA MET A 221 5.70 -0.33 3.59
C MET A 221 5.81 -1.77 4.10
N PHE A 222 5.63 -2.74 3.21
CA PHE A 222 5.84 -4.16 3.51
C PHE A 222 7.29 -4.37 3.97
N PRO A 223 7.52 -4.93 5.17
CA PRO A 223 8.82 -4.87 5.85
C PRO A 223 9.78 -5.98 5.36
N ALA A 224 9.79 -6.28 4.07
CA ALA A 224 10.65 -7.27 3.45
C ALA A 224 10.88 -6.97 1.96
N ALA A 225 11.84 -7.66 1.34
CA ALA A 225 12.18 -7.44 -0.07
C ALA A 225 11.16 -8.06 -1.03
N LYS A 226 10.51 -9.15 -0.62
CA LYS A 226 9.50 -9.87 -1.39
C LYS A 226 8.28 -10.19 -0.54
N LEU A 227 7.10 -10.26 -1.15
CA LEU A 227 5.86 -10.64 -0.46
C LEU A 227 5.86 -12.08 0.08
N ASP A 228 6.80 -12.91 -0.35
CA ASP A 228 6.96 -14.32 0.04
C ASP A 228 7.90 -14.49 1.24
N ASP A 229 8.62 -13.43 1.62
CA ASP A 229 9.59 -13.46 2.71
C ASP A 229 8.90 -13.82 4.04
N LEU A 230 9.63 -14.57 4.87
CA LEU A 230 9.11 -15.11 6.11
C LEU A 230 9.29 -14.14 7.28
N ASN A 231 8.55 -14.41 8.37
CA ASN A 231 8.59 -13.65 9.62
C ASN A 231 8.10 -12.20 9.50
N VAL A 232 7.27 -11.92 8.49
CA VAL A 232 6.49 -10.69 8.43
C VAL A 232 5.24 -10.89 9.29
N GLY A 233 4.96 -9.94 10.19
CA GLY A 233 3.77 -10.07 11.04
C GLY A 233 2.48 -9.76 10.29
N SER A 234 1.33 -9.96 10.93
CA SER A 234 0.05 -9.85 10.23
C SER A 234 -0.50 -8.43 10.22
N GLY A 235 -0.84 -7.90 9.04
CA GLY A 235 -1.47 -6.60 8.89
C GLY A 235 -1.72 -6.23 7.43
N ALA A 236 -2.02 -4.96 7.20
CA ALA A 236 -2.14 -4.36 5.87
C ALA A 236 -0.92 -3.49 5.57
N TYR A 237 -0.37 -3.56 4.36
CA TYR A 237 0.85 -2.82 4.00
C TYR A 237 0.74 -2.26 2.60
N TYR A 238 1.45 -1.17 2.35
CA TYR A 238 1.82 -0.74 1.01
C TYR A 238 3.00 -1.59 0.50
N TYR A 239 2.97 -2.02 -0.75
CA TYR A 239 4.16 -2.55 -1.43
C TYR A 239 4.46 -1.66 -2.64
N ASN A 240 5.72 -1.27 -2.79
CA ASN A 240 6.17 -0.47 -3.92
C ASN A 240 6.52 -1.38 -5.12
N GLU A 241 6.87 -0.75 -6.25
CA GLU A 241 7.24 -1.47 -7.47
C GLU A 241 8.44 -2.40 -7.30
N ALA A 242 9.41 -2.02 -6.46
CA ALA A 242 10.59 -2.83 -6.19
C ALA A 242 10.21 -4.17 -5.54
N ILE A 243 9.30 -4.15 -4.56
CA ILE A 243 8.79 -5.36 -3.91
C ILE A 243 7.88 -6.14 -4.85
N GLY A 244 6.91 -5.48 -5.50
CA GLY A 244 5.92 -6.17 -6.32
C GLY A 244 6.51 -6.87 -7.55
N SER A 245 7.49 -6.24 -8.22
CA SER A 245 8.12 -6.79 -9.43
C SER A 245 8.88 -8.10 -9.19
N VAL A 246 9.34 -8.36 -7.96
CA VAL A 246 10.07 -9.58 -7.58
C VAL A 246 9.21 -10.58 -6.80
N SER A 247 7.93 -10.27 -6.58
CA SER A 247 6.99 -11.07 -5.77
C SER A 247 6.07 -11.98 -6.58
N GLY A 248 6.30 -12.07 -7.90
CA GLY A 248 5.57 -12.97 -8.79
C GLY A 248 4.07 -12.70 -8.85
N LEU A 249 3.63 -11.45 -8.68
CA LEU A 249 2.22 -11.05 -8.71
C LEU A 249 1.53 -11.58 -9.98
N PRO A 250 0.23 -11.91 -9.92
CA PRO A 250 -0.47 -12.52 -11.05
C PRO A 250 -0.84 -11.51 -12.15
N PHE A 251 -0.46 -10.24 -11.98
CA PHE A 251 -0.78 -9.15 -12.89
C PHE A 251 0.19 -9.09 -14.06
N ASP A 252 -0.22 -8.48 -15.16
CA ASP A 252 0.68 -8.25 -16.29
C ASP A 252 1.87 -7.38 -15.82
N ASN A 253 3.09 -7.92 -15.96
CA ASN A 253 4.32 -7.35 -15.41
C ASN A 253 4.79 -6.14 -16.22
N VAL A 254 3.98 -5.07 -16.22
CA VAL A 254 4.28 -3.80 -16.86
C VAL A 254 4.89 -2.86 -15.81
N ALA A 255 5.99 -2.22 -16.16
CA ALA A 255 6.61 -1.20 -15.31
C ALA A 255 5.57 -0.14 -14.89
N GLY A 256 5.52 0.21 -13.61
CA GLY A 256 4.51 1.13 -13.06
C GLY A 256 3.28 0.47 -12.40
N TYR A 257 2.97 -0.81 -12.69
CA TYR A 257 1.72 -1.44 -12.22
C TYR A 257 1.89 -2.43 -11.06
N ASN A 258 3.11 -2.60 -10.54
CA ASN A 258 3.40 -3.54 -9.46
C ASN A 258 3.52 -2.88 -8.08
N ALA A 259 2.86 -1.74 -7.87
CA ALA A 259 2.68 -1.16 -6.53
C ALA A 259 1.23 -1.32 -6.07
N GLY A 260 0.97 -1.29 -4.77
CA GLY A 260 -0.38 -1.47 -4.26
C GLY A 260 -0.45 -1.74 -2.76
N VAL A 261 -1.55 -2.34 -2.32
CA VAL A 261 -1.81 -2.69 -0.92
C VAL A 261 -1.93 -4.19 -0.76
N VAL A 262 -1.30 -4.75 0.25
CA VAL A 262 -1.40 -6.16 0.63
C VAL A 262 -1.99 -6.30 2.03
N PHE A 263 -3.04 -7.10 2.15
CA PHE A 263 -3.45 -7.69 3.42
C PHE A 263 -2.71 -9.01 3.59
N HIS A 264 -1.90 -9.11 4.63
CA HIS A 264 -1.00 -10.23 4.84
C HIS A 264 -1.21 -10.82 6.24
N ARG A 265 -1.23 -12.15 6.31
CA ARG A 265 -1.10 -12.88 7.57
C ARG A 265 -0.23 -14.11 7.37
N GLN A 266 0.80 -14.24 8.19
CA GLN A 266 1.65 -15.41 8.28
C GLN A 266 1.68 -15.91 9.72
N ALA A 267 1.05 -17.06 9.98
CA ALA A 267 1.01 -17.68 11.31
C ALA A 267 1.53 -19.11 11.24
N GLY A 268 2.72 -19.38 11.76
CA GLY A 268 3.33 -20.71 11.76
C GLY A 268 3.49 -21.26 10.34
N THR A 269 2.75 -22.31 9.97
CA THR A 269 2.75 -22.93 8.64
C THR A 269 1.56 -22.52 7.76
N ALA A 270 0.64 -21.70 8.27
CA ALA A 270 -0.57 -21.26 7.59
C ALA A 270 -0.60 -19.74 7.39
N GLY A 271 -1.45 -19.26 6.48
CA GLY A 271 -1.59 -17.84 6.22
C GLY A 271 -2.25 -17.56 4.88
N GLY A 272 -2.20 -16.29 4.49
CA GLY A 272 -2.74 -15.86 3.20
C GLY A 272 -2.43 -14.40 2.93
N GLN A 273 -2.53 -14.06 1.65
CA GLN A 273 -2.39 -12.71 1.16
C GLN A 273 -3.51 -12.37 0.19
N VAL A 274 -3.98 -11.13 0.29
CA VAL A 274 -4.86 -10.49 -0.68
C VAL A 274 -4.21 -9.17 -1.06
N VAL A 275 -4.07 -8.91 -2.35
CA VAL A 275 -3.38 -7.73 -2.90
C VAL A 275 -4.29 -6.97 -3.84
N VAL A 276 -4.24 -5.65 -3.77
CA VAL A 276 -4.85 -4.75 -4.76
C VAL A 276 -3.74 -3.90 -5.34
N SER A 277 -3.51 -4.02 -6.65
CA SER A 277 -2.54 -3.20 -7.39
C SER A 277 -3.10 -1.82 -7.71
N SER A 278 -2.21 -0.84 -7.88
CA SER A 278 -2.48 0.49 -8.43
C SER A 278 -3.16 0.47 -9.81
N SER A 279 -3.11 -0.67 -10.51
CA SER A 279 -3.78 -0.91 -11.79
C SER A 279 -5.20 -1.49 -11.67
N ASN A 280 -5.85 -1.39 -10.51
CA ASN A 280 -7.19 -1.92 -10.22
C ASN A 280 -7.31 -3.45 -10.28
N ARG A 281 -6.20 -4.17 -10.11
CA ARG A 281 -6.20 -5.64 -10.15
C ARG A 281 -6.17 -6.23 -8.74
N LEU A 282 -6.99 -7.24 -8.51
CA LEU A 282 -7.10 -7.97 -7.25
C LEU A 282 -6.45 -9.34 -7.39
N GLY A 283 -5.55 -9.68 -6.48
CA GLY A 283 -4.90 -10.98 -6.43
C GLY A 283 -4.97 -11.61 -5.04
N TRP A 284 -4.92 -12.94 -4.96
CA TRP A 284 -4.84 -13.63 -3.69
C TRP A 284 -4.02 -14.91 -3.78
N ARG A 285 -3.54 -15.37 -2.62
CA ARG A 285 -2.96 -16.70 -2.44
C ARG A 285 -3.05 -17.16 -0.99
N GLY A 286 -3.08 -18.47 -0.80
CA GLY A 286 -2.95 -19.08 0.52
C GLY A 286 -1.50 -19.45 0.83
N ARG A 287 -1.19 -19.59 2.11
CA ARG A 287 0.03 -20.25 2.61
C ARG A 287 -0.37 -21.49 3.39
N ARG A 288 0.21 -22.63 3.04
CA ARG A 288 -0.03 -23.92 3.71
C ARG A 288 1.28 -24.70 3.80
N ALA A 289 1.49 -25.41 4.91
CA ALA A 289 2.70 -26.19 5.16
C ALA A 289 4.00 -25.38 4.99
N GLY A 290 3.97 -24.10 5.35
CA GLY A 290 5.14 -23.22 5.31
C GLY A 290 5.39 -22.52 3.97
N SER A 291 4.68 -22.90 2.91
CA SER A 291 4.90 -22.41 1.54
C SER A 291 3.69 -21.65 0.99
N TYR A 292 3.93 -20.59 0.22
CA TYR A 292 2.89 -19.89 -0.52
C TYR A 292 2.48 -20.66 -1.77
N HIS A 293 1.18 -20.71 -2.03
CA HIS A 293 0.66 -21.19 -3.32
C HIS A 293 0.87 -20.13 -4.40
N VAL A 294 0.77 -20.54 -5.66
CA VAL A 294 0.78 -19.65 -6.83
C VAL A 294 -0.35 -18.62 -6.69
N TRP A 295 -0.07 -17.38 -7.07
CA TRP A 295 -1.05 -16.32 -7.10
C TRP A 295 -2.25 -16.64 -8.02
N ARG A 296 -3.41 -16.18 -7.61
CA ARG A 296 -4.64 -16.14 -8.40
C ARG A 296 -5.06 -14.68 -8.57
N GLU A 297 -5.56 -14.32 -9.75
CA GLU A 297 -6.10 -13.00 -10.06
C GLU A 297 -7.63 -13.07 -10.14
N ALA A 298 -8.31 -12.02 -9.68
CA ALA A 298 -9.74 -11.86 -9.86
C ALA A 298 -10.00 -11.26 -11.24
N MET A 299 -10.91 -11.88 -12.00
CA MET A 299 -11.38 -11.27 -13.24
C MET A 299 -12.35 -10.13 -12.93
N TYR A 300 -12.14 -8.95 -13.53
CA TYR A 300 -13.10 -7.85 -13.43
C TYR A 300 -14.12 -7.87 -14.58
N VAL A 301 -15.26 -7.21 -14.39
CA VAL A 301 -16.33 -7.14 -15.39
C VAL A 301 -15.84 -6.43 -16.66
N GLY A 302 -16.02 -7.05 -17.82
CA GLY A 302 -15.54 -6.57 -19.11
C GLY A 302 -14.09 -6.97 -19.44
N GLU A 303 -13.36 -7.60 -18.50
CA GLU A 303 -12.04 -8.12 -18.77
C GLU A 303 -12.10 -9.24 -19.82
N TYR A 304 -11.30 -9.10 -20.87
CA TYR A 304 -11.34 -9.98 -22.06
C TYR A 304 -12.75 -10.11 -22.68
N GLY A 305 -13.60 -9.09 -22.51
CA GLY A 305 -14.96 -9.07 -23.05
C GLY A 305 -15.94 -9.99 -22.33
N PHE A 306 -15.60 -10.53 -21.16
CA PHE A 306 -16.52 -11.34 -20.36
C PHE A 306 -17.34 -10.46 -19.39
N GLY A 307 -18.65 -10.68 -19.32
CA GLY A 307 -19.55 -9.99 -18.39
C GLY A 307 -19.84 -8.52 -18.70
N GLY A 308 -19.26 -7.97 -19.78
CA GLY A 308 -19.47 -6.59 -20.24
C GLY A 308 -19.46 -6.50 -21.77
N ALA A 309 -19.27 -5.29 -22.31
CA ALA A 309 -19.03 -5.12 -23.74
C ALA A 309 -17.70 -5.77 -24.16
N GLN A 310 -17.56 -6.07 -25.45
CA GLN A 310 -16.34 -6.60 -26.04
C GLN A 310 -15.09 -5.77 -25.68
N ALA A 311 -13.96 -6.44 -25.43
CA ALA A 311 -12.70 -5.75 -25.15
C ALA A 311 -12.10 -5.16 -26.44
N SER A 312 -11.52 -3.96 -26.36
CA SER A 312 -10.89 -3.30 -27.51
C SER A 312 -9.36 -3.35 -27.42
N PRO A 313 -8.68 -4.30 -28.10
CA PRO A 313 -7.25 -4.45 -27.98
C PRO A 313 -6.47 -3.35 -28.74
N THR A 314 -5.27 -3.05 -28.25
CA THR A 314 -4.40 -2.01 -28.84
C THR A 314 -3.79 -2.44 -30.17
N SER A 315 -3.46 -3.74 -30.33
CA SER A 315 -2.96 -4.33 -31.58
C SER A 315 -3.89 -5.43 -32.11
N TRP A 316 -3.63 -5.87 -33.35
CA TRP A 316 -4.31 -7.01 -33.99
C TRP A 316 -3.66 -8.36 -33.66
N ASP A 317 -2.58 -8.34 -32.87
CA ASP A 317 -1.85 -9.53 -32.46
C ASP A 317 -2.74 -10.52 -31.70
N ALA A 318 -2.23 -11.71 -31.44
CA ALA A 318 -2.87 -12.69 -30.59
C ALA A 318 -3.13 -12.13 -29.19
N GLN A 319 -4.39 -12.17 -28.78
CA GLN A 319 -4.85 -11.72 -27.48
C GLN A 319 -4.94 -12.89 -26.49
N LYS A 320 -5.21 -12.60 -25.21
CA LYS A 320 -5.62 -13.61 -24.24
C LYS A 320 -6.96 -14.23 -24.67
N THR A 321 -7.35 -15.33 -24.04
CA THR A 321 -8.64 -15.96 -24.35
C THR A 321 -9.79 -15.01 -24.00
N GLY A 322 -10.62 -14.64 -24.99
CA GLY A 322 -11.71 -13.69 -24.78
C GLY A 322 -12.37 -13.14 -26.03
N TRP A 323 -13.34 -12.25 -25.82
CA TRP A 323 -14.16 -11.59 -26.85
C TRP A 323 -13.67 -10.16 -27.10
N TYR A 324 -13.39 -9.87 -28.37
CA TYR A 324 -12.75 -8.63 -28.77
C TYR A 324 -13.44 -7.97 -29.96
N TYR A 325 -13.28 -6.65 -30.04
CA TYR A 325 -13.60 -5.88 -31.23
C TYR A 325 -12.54 -4.84 -31.50
N LYS A 326 -12.10 -4.75 -32.76
CA LYS A 326 -11.15 -3.73 -33.21
C LYS A 326 -11.60 -3.17 -34.55
N SER A 327 -11.74 -1.85 -34.60
CA SER A 327 -11.95 -1.10 -35.83
C SER A 327 -10.61 -0.65 -36.43
N GLY A 328 -10.56 -0.47 -37.75
CA GLY A 328 -9.40 0.07 -38.45
C GLY A 328 -8.87 -0.87 -39.54
N ALA A 329 -7.71 -0.52 -40.10
CA ALA A 329 -7.04 -1.32 -41.12
C ALA A 329 -6.67 -2.69 -40.55
N LYS A 330 -7.23 -3.74 -41.14
CA LYS A 330 -6.94 -5.13 -40.80
C LYS A 330 -5.55 -5.50 -41.33
N PRO A 331 -4.80 -6.38 -40.64
CA PRO A 331 -3.53 -6.88 -41.16
C PRO A 331 -3.71 -7.66 -42.47
N ALA A 332 -2.61 -7.85 -43.20
CA ALA A 332 -2.62 -8.52 -44.51
C ALA A 332 -3.17 -9.95 -44.46
N TRP A 333 -3.00 -10.64 -43.32
CA TRP A 333 -3.56 -11.97 -43.10
C TRP A 333 -5.10 -11.96 -42.95
N GLY A 334 -5.76 -10.80 -42.87
CA GLY A 334 -7.23 -10.68 -42.93
C GLY A 334 -7.99 -11.20 -41.70
N GLY A 335 -9.29 -10.89 -41.60
CA GLY A 335 -10.12 -11.33 -40.46
C GLY A 335 -11.08 -10.26 -39.96
N GLY A 336 -12.09 -10.72 -39.23
CA GLY A 336 -13.18 -9.92 -38.70
C GLY A 336 -12.78 -8.79 -37.77
N GLY A 337 -13.60 -7.73 -37.74
CA GLY A 337 -13.51 -6.68 -36.73
C GLY A 337 -13.94 -7.17 -35.34
N PHE A 338 -14.90 -8.10 -35.27
CA PHE A 338 -15.26 -8.82 -34.05
C PHE A 338 -14.57 -10.19 -34.05
N PHE A 339 -13.96 -10.57 -32.93
CA PHE A 339 -13.23 -11.84 -32.85
C PHE A 339 -13.15 -12.43 -31.45
N LEU A 340 -13.11 -13.77 -31.42
CA LEU A 340 -12.82 -14.60 -30.25
C LEU A 340 -11.42 -15.19 -30.43
N ASP A 341 -10.54 -14.91 -29.47
CA ASP A 341 -9.24 -15.56 -29.39
C ASP A 341 -9.30 -16.69 -28.35
N LEU A 342 -8.74 -17.84 -28.70
CA LEU A 342 -8.57 -18.98 -27.82
C LEU A 342 -7.07 -19.24 -27.69
N ALA A 343 -6.44 -18.73 -26.63
CA ALA A 343 -5.00 -18.87 -26.41
C ALA A 343 -4.68 -20.20 -25.70
N TYR A 344 -3.63 -20.89 -26.18
CA TYR A 344 -3.14 -22.14 -25.59
C TYR A 344 -2.29 -21.93 -24.32
N ASN A 345 -1.56 -20.80 -24.21
CA ASN A 345 -0.82 -20.46 -22.99
C ASN A 345 -0.74 -18.94 -22.77
N THR A 346 -0.34 -18.53 -21.55
CA THR A 346 -0.30 -17.13 -21.09
C THR A 346 1.04 -16.42 -21.32
N THR A 347 2.12 -17.15 -21.58
CA THR A 347 3.48 -16.61 -21.72
C THR A 347 3.90 -16.36 -23.17
N HIS A 348 3.33 -17.13 -24.09
CA HIS A 348 3.57 -17.15 -25.53
C HIS A 348 2.22 -17.33 -26.23
N PHE A 349 1.64 -16.24 -26.71
CA PHE A 349 0.37 -16.16 -27.44
C PHE A 349 0.42 -16.84 -28.83
N ASN A 350 1.14 -17.96 -28.97
CA ASN A 350 1.75 -18.42 -30.20
C ASN A 350 1.11 -19.72 -30.75
N SER A 351 -0.06 -20.15 -30.25
CA SER A 351 -0.67 -21.44 -30.66
C SER A 351 -2.20 -21.46 -30.57
N GLY A 352 -2.84 -20.28 -30.59
CA GLY A 352 -4.29 -20.17 -30.47
C GLY A 352 -5.06 -20.27 -31.77
N LEU A 353 -6.39 -20.31 -31.62
CA LEU A 353 -7.37 -20.16 -32.70
C LEU A 353 -8.03 -18.79 -32.58
N ARG A 354 -8.12 -18.06 -33.69
CA ARG A 354 -9.01 -16.90 -33.82
C ARG A 354 -10.23 -17.27 -34.64
N ILE A 355 -11.40 -16.91 -34.14
CA ILE A 355 -12.66 -16.95 -34.86
C ILE A 355 -13.13 -15.51 -35.01
N SER A 356 -13.47 -15.08 -36.21
CA SER A 356 -13.79 -13.67 -36.43
C SER A 356 -14.86 -13.44 -37.50
N THR A 357 -15.54 -12.30 -37.40
CA THR A 357 -16.56 -11.86 -38.36
C THR A 357 -16.36 -10.42 -38.77
N ASP A 358 -16.57 -10.14 -40.05
CA ASP A 358 -16.62 -8.76 -40.53
C ASP A 358 -17.95 -8.13 -40.10
N PRO A 359 -17.94 -7.03 -39.32
CA PRO A 359 -19.17 -6.37 -38.91
C PRO A 359 -20.01 -6.02 -40.13
N TYR A 360 -21.33 -6.22 -40.02
CA TYR A 360 -22.31 -5.93 -41.06
C TYR A 360 -22.19 -6.78 -42.33
N THR A 361 -21.51 -7.92 -42.27
CA THR A 361 -21.46 -8.92 -43.35
C THR A 361 -21.64 -10.32 -42.78
N ASP A 362 -21.93 -11.29 -43.64
CA ASP A 362 -22.01 -12.72 -43.27
C ASP A 362 -20.64 -13.43 -43.34
N ASN A 363 -19.56 -12.66 -43.51
CA ASN A 363 -18.22 -13.24 -43.64
C ASN A 363 -17.73 -13.76 -42.29
N PHE A 364 -17.54 -15.07 -42.21
CA PHE A 364 -16.99 -15.76 -41.06
C PHE A 364 -15.59 -16.31 -41.37
N TYR A 365 -14.63 -16.06 -40.48
CA TYR A 365 -13.23 -16.39 -40.68
C TYR A 365 -12.68 -17.22 -39.52
N MET A 366 -11.71 -18.08 -39.85
CA MET A 366 -10.83 -18.72 -38.88
C MET A 366 -9.37 -18.45 -39.22
N ASN A 367 -8.58 -18.19 -38.19
CA ASN A 367 -7.13 -18.09 -38.30
C ASN A 367 -6.43 -18.99 -37.29
N GLY A 368 -5.43 -19.74 -37.76
CA GLY A 368 -4.46 -20.40 -36.88
C GLY A 368 -3.32 -19.46 -36.52
N ALA A 369 -2.85 -19.50 -35.28
CA ALA A 369 -1.67 -18.74 -34.87
C ALA A 369 -0.39 -19.21 -35.59
N VAL A 370 0.56 -18.30 -35.77
CA VAL A 370 1.90 -18.62 -36.24
C VAL A 370 2.76 -19.07 -35.05
N SER A 371 3.36 -20.25 -35.15
CA SER A 371 4.22 -20.76 -34.09
C SER A 371 5.38 -19.80 -33.81
N GLY A 372 5.62 -19.52 -32.52
CA GLY A 372 6.69 -18.62 -32.08
C GLY A 372 6.39 -17.11 -32.23
N GLN A 373 5.26 -16.72 -32.81
CA GLN A 373 4.91 -15.32 -33.08
C GLN A 373 3.53 -14.96 -32.51
N LYS A 374 3.32 -13.68 -32.17
CA LYS A 374 2.00 -13.17 -31.76
C LYS A 374 1.09 -12.83 -32.95
N THR A 375 1.30 -13.47 -34.10
CA THR A 375 0.58 -13.18 -35.35
C THR A 375 -0.23 -14.39 -35.78
N PHE A 376 -1.19 -14.15 -36.67
CA PHE A 376 -2.02 -15.19 -37.26
C PHE A 376 -1.61 -15.44 -38.70
N ARG A 377 -1.87 -16.68 -39.15
CA ARG A 377 -1.83 -17.04 -40.56
C ARG A 377 -2.99 -16.37 -41.30
N ASP A 378 -2.88 -16.34 -42.62
CA ASP A 378 -3.92 -15.84 -43.50
C ASP A 378 -5.28 -16.48 -43.18
N ALA A 379 -6.32 -15.64 -43.12
CA ALA A 379 -7.67 -15.99 -42.72
C ALA A 379 -8.29 -16.90 -43.75
N CYS A 380 -8.82 -18.02 -43.28
CA CYS A 380 -9.71 -18.85 -44.07
C CYS A 380 -11.14 -18.35 -43.89
N LYS A 381 -11.76 -17.86 -44.96
CA LYS A 381 -13.18 -17.49 -44.99
C LYS A 381 -14.02 -18.76 -45.16
N LEU A 382 -14.86 -19.10 -44.18
CA LEU A 382 -15.61 -20.37 -44.16
C LEU A 382 -17.05 -20.25 -44.63
N VAL A 383 -17.68 -19.08 -44.45
CA VAL A 383 -19.05 -18.84 -44.93
C VAL A 383 -19.02 -17.63 -45.86
N HIS A 384 -19.50 -17.85 -47.07
CA HIS A 384 -19.83 -16.79 -48.00
C HIS A 384 -21.19 -17.08 -48.65
N ASP A 385 -21.89 -16.03 -48.97
CA ASP A 385 -23.18 -16.06 -49.61
C ASP A 385 -22.98 -16.66 -51.01
N LYS A 386 -23.73 -17.73 -51.31
CA LYS A 386 -23.90 -18.37 -52.63
C LYS A 386 -22.79 -19.32 -53.09
N ASN A 387 -22.70 -20.53 -52.53
CA ASN A 387 -22.44 -21.75 -53.32
C ASN A 387 -22.69 -23.03 -52.51
N ILE A 388 -23.96 -23.47 -52.46
CA ILE A 388 -24.30 -24.90 -52.49
C ILE A 388 -24.79 -25.23 -53.90
N VAL A 389 -24.04 -24.83 -54.94
CA VAL A 389 -24.08 -25.41 -56.29
C VAL A 389 -22.73 -25.12 -56.95
N GLY A 390 -21.78 -26.06 -56.90
CA GLY A 390 -20.57 -26.00 -57.75
C GLY A 390 -19.22 -26.31 -57.11
N ASP A 391 -19.11 -26.45 -55.79
CA ASP A 391 -17.80 -26.57 -55.11
C ASP A 391 -17.55 -27.94 -54.43
N VAL A 392 -18.03 -29.03 -55.05
CA VAL A 392 -17.34 -30.31 -54.83
C VAL A 392 -16.18 -30.34 -55.81
N ALA A 393 -14.99 -30.00 -55.30
CA ALA A 393 -13.71 -29.99 -55.99
C ALA A 393 -13.32 -31.41 -56.47
N ALA A 394 -14.00 -31.91 -57.51
CA ALA A 394 -13.64 -32.99 -58.44
C ALA A 394 -14.78 -33.23 -59.46
N GLY A 395 -14.99 -32.27 -60.35
CA GLY A 395 -15.51 -32.45 -61.72
C GLY A 395 -16.83 -33.20 -61.92
N SER A 396 -17.91 -32.43 -62.09
CA SER A 396 -19.03 -32.96 -62.89
C SER A 396 -18.64 -32.97 -64.37
N VAL A 397 -17.99 -31.93 -64.91
CA VAL A 397 -17.52 -31.87 -66.30
C VAL A 397 -16.05 -31.49 -66.36
N ILE A 398 -15.21 -32.36 -66.93
CA ILE A 398 -13.75 -32.16 -67.09
C ILE A 398 -13.41 -31.43 -68.38
N ALA A 399 -14.15 -31.66 -69.47
CA ALA A 399 -13.96 -30.93 -70.73
C ALA A 399 -15.17 -31.03 -71.65
N THR A 400 -15.34 -30.03 -72.52
CA THR A 400 -16.33 -30.01 -73.59
C THR A 400 -15.70 -29.52 -74.89
N GLY A 401 -16.23 -29.93 -76.03
CA GLY A 401 -15.79 -29.40 -77.32
C GLY A 401 -16.68 -29.86 -78.47
N SER A 402 -16.37 -29.41 -79.67
CA SER A 402 -17.09 -29.79 -80.89
C SER A 402 -16.14 -29.89 -82.08
N ASN A 403 -16.51 -30.70 -83.06
CA ASN A 403 -15.89 -30.76 -84.38
C ASN A 403 -16.98 -31.06 -85.44
N ALA A 404 -16.57 -31.27 -86.69
CA ALA A 404 -17.50 -31.57 -87.79
C ALA A 404 -18.40 -32.81 -87.55
N ASN A 405 -18.03 -33.69 -86.61
CA ASN A 405 -18.76 -34.92 -86.30
C ASN A 405 -19.74 -34.78 -85.10
N GLY A 406 -19.71 -33.66 -84.37
CA GLY A 406 -20.64 -33.39 -83.26
C GLY A 406 -20.02 -32.65 -82.07
N THR A 407 -20.73 -32.65 -80.94
CA THR A 407 -20.34 -32.04 -79.66
C THR A 407 -20.12 -33.13 -78.60
N TRP A 408 -19.23 -32.89 -77.65
CA TRP A 408 -18.93 -33.82 -76.57
C TRP A 408 -18.77 -33.16 -75.20
N VAL A 409 -19.03 -33.94 -74.15
CA VAL A 409 -18.87 -33.60 -72.73
C VAL A 409 -18.20 -34.78 -72.02
N ARG A 410 -17.15 -34.53 -71.24
CA ARG A 410 -16.50 -35.51 -70.37
C ARG A 410 -16.77 -35.19 -68.92
N PHE A 411 -17.10 -36.20 -68.12
CA PHE A 411 -17.38 -36.10 -66.68
C PHE A 411 -16.23 -36.69 -65.86
N ALA A 412 -15.98 -36.23 -64.61
CA ALA A 412 -14.82 -36.74 -63.86
C ALA A 412 -14.94 -38.18 -63.40
N ASP A 413 -16.15 -38.73 -63.36
CA ASP A 413 -16.38 -40.14 -63.12
C ASP A 413 -15.84 -41.02 -64.27
N GLY A 414 -15.49 -40.43 -65.42
CA GLY A 414 -15.01 -41.11 -66.64
C GLY A 414 -16.06 -41.29 -67.73
N THR A 415 -17.27 -40.77 -67.52
CA THR A 415 -18.36 -40.80 -68.49
C THR A 415 -18.09 -39.79 -69.60
N GLN A 416 -18.34 -40.18 -70.84
CA GLN A 416 -18.30 -39.32 -72.03
C GLN A 416 -19.67 -39.34 -72.71
N LEU A 417 -20.15 -38.17 -73.08
CA LEU A 417 -21.37 -37.97 -73.85
C LEU A 417 -20.98 -37.32 -75.17
N CYS A 418 -21.33 -37.95 -76.29
CA CYS A 418 -21.13 -37.43 -77.64
C CYS A 418 -22.50 -37.30 -78.31
N TYR A 419 -22.80 -36.16 -78.92
CA TYR A 419 -24.09 -35.92 -79.55
C TYR A 419 -23.95 -35.01 -80.76
N GLY A 420 -24.81 -35.20 -81.75
CA GLY A 420 -24.75 -34.45 -83.00
C GLY A 420 -25.88 -34.83 -83.94
N THR A 421 -25.88 -34.18 -85.10
CA THR A 421 -26.82 -34.44 -86.19
C THR A 421 -26.11 -35.11 -87.37
N PHE A 422 -26.83 -35.94 -88.13
CA PHE A 422 -26.35 -36.56 -89.37
C PHE A 422 -27.40 -36.38 -90.47
N GLY A 423 -26.94 -36.38 -91.72
CA GLY A 423 -27.79 -36.23 -92.90
C GLY A 423 -27.15 -36.89 -94.12
N PHE A 424 -27.95 -37.65 -94.86
CA PHE A 424 -27.56 -38.33 -96.10
C PHE A 424 -28.59 -38.01 -97.19
N SER A 425 -28.12 -37.55 -98.35
CA SER A 425 -28.96 -37.23 -99.52
C SER A 425 -28.74 -38.23 -100.66
N GLY A 426 -29.79 -38.54 -101.42
CA GLY A 426 -29.71 -39.16 -102.75
C GLY A 426 -28.89 -40.45 -102.85
N ASN A 427 -29.44 -41.56 -102.36
CA ASN A 427 -28.78 -42.89 -102.29
C ASN A 427 -27.52 -42.94 -101.40
N GLY A 428 -27.27 -41.89 -100.62
CA GLY A 428 -26.07 -41.73 -99.81
C GLY A 428 -26.01 -42.58 -98.55
N TRP A 429 -27.03 -43.38 -98.24
CA TRP A 429 -27.06 -44.24 -97.05
C TRP A 429 -27.46 -45.68 -97.40
N LYS A 430 -26.67 -46.63 -96.87
CA LYS A 430 -26.86 -48.08 -96.87
C LYS A 430 -26.60 -48.62 -95.46
N PRO A 431 -27.14 -49.80 -95.05
CA PRO A 431 -27.02 -50.31 -93.68
C PRO A 431 -25.58 -50.48 -93.13
N THR A 432 -24.58 -50.47 -94.01
CA THR A 432 -23.16 -50.63 -93.66
C THR A 432 -22.28 -49.48 -94.16
N SER A 433 -22.87 -48.42 -94.75
CA SER A 433 -22.10 -47.29 -95.28
C SER A 433 -23.00 -46.08 -95.55
N PRO A 434 -22.57 -44.84 -95.24
CA PRO A 434 -21.34 -44.47 -94.54
C PRO A 434 -21.47 -44.60 -93.01
N ALA A 435 -20.34 -44.61 -92.31
CA ALA A 435 -20.30 -44.59 -90.85
C ALA A 435 -20.57 -43.18 -90.30
N ILE A 436 -21.26 -43.08 -89.17
CA ILE A 436 -21.41 -41.83 -88.41
C ILE A 436 -20.33 -41.82 -87.33
N TYR A 437 -19.41 -40.88 -87.43
CA TYR A 437 -18.30 -40.75 -86.49
C TYR A 437 -18.72 -39.96 -85.26
N TYR A 438 -18.19 -40.34 -84.09
CA TYR A 438 -18.28 -39.51 -82.91
C TYR A 438 -17.24 -38.37 -82.98
N PRO A 439 -17.48 -37.22 -82.33
CA PRO A 439 -16.48 -36.17 -82.20
C PRO A 439 -15.25 -36.61 -81.40
N LEU A 440 -15.38 -37.58 -80.49
CA LEU A 440 -14.28 -38.23 -79.78
C LEU A 440 -14.56 -39.72 -79.62
N GLY A 441 -13.49 -40.54 -79.62
CA GLY A 441 -13.60 -41.97 -79.38
C GLY A 441 -13.90 -42.32 -77.92
N PHE A 442 -14.52 -43.49 -77.73
CA PHE A 442 -14.74 -44.15 -76.44
C PHE A 442 -13.70 -45.25 -76.21
N ILE A 443 -13.47 -45.66 -74.95
CA ILE A 443 -12.58 -46.79 -74.62
C ILE A 443 -13.32 -48.13 -74.52
N SER A 444 -14.64 -48.08 -74.39
CA SER A 444 -15.54 -49.23 -74.39
C SER A 444 -16.76 -48.91 -75.26
N GLN A 445 -17.46 -49.95 -75.69
CA GLN A 445 -18.64 -49.80 -76.55
C GLN A 445 -19.67 -48.85 -75.90
N PRO A 446 -20.00 -47.71 -76.54
CA PRO A 446 -20.97 -46.76 -76.01
C PRO A 446 -22.40 -47.24 -76.26
N SER A 447 -23.32 -46.78 -75.42
CA SER A 447 -24.76 -46.87 -75.70
C SER A 447 -25.18 -45.71 -76.58
N VAL A 448 -25.77 -45.99 -77.74
CA VAL A 448 -26.17 -44.97 -78.72
C VAL A 448 -27.68 -44.99 -78.90
N SER A 449 -28.30 -43.83 -78.71
CA SER A 449 -29.69 -43.58 -79.05
C SER A 449 -29.75 -42.64 -80.26
N ILE A 450 -30.64 -42.98 -81.20
CA ILE A 450 -30.85 -42.23 -82.43
C ILE A 450 -32.29 -41.74 -82.43
N GLN A 451 -32.48 -40.46 -82.74
CA GLN A 451 -33.78 -39.88 -83.00
C GLN A 451 -33.81 -39.40 -84.45
N THR A 452 -34.70 -39.97 -85.25
CA THR A 452 -34.90 -39.55 -86.64
C THR A 452 -35.69 -38.25 -86.70
N THR A 453 -35.35 -37.41 -87.67
CA THR A 453 -36.11 -36.20 -88.01
C THR A 453 -36.63 -36.37 -89.44
N ASN A 454 -37.95 -36.38 -89.63
CA ASN A 454 -38.57 -36.59 -90.94
C ASN A 454 -38.14 -35.49 -91.93
N ASP A 455 -37.41 -35.86 -92.98
CA ASP A 455 -36.89 -34.92 -93.99
C ASP A 455 -37.82 -34.80 -95.22
N GLY A 456 -39.11 -34.56 -94.97
CA GLY A 456 -40.08 -34.09 -95.97
C GLY A 456 -40.34 -34.97 -97.20
N SER A 457 -39.76 -36.17 -97.30
CA SER A 457 -39.89 -37.08 -98.44
C SER A 457 -40.12 -38.50 -97.92
N ALA A 458 -41.30 -39.09 -98.19
CA ALA A 458 -41.58 -40.52 -97.92
C ALA A 458 -40.45 -41.39 -98.51
N TYR A 459 -39.90 -42.41 -97.84
CA TYR A 459 -40.54 -43.62 -97.32
C TYR A 459 -39.72 -44.19 -96.12
N TYR A 460 -40.42 -44.82 -95.17
CA TYR A 460 -39.93 -45.59 -94.00
C TYR A 460 -39.58 -44.83 -92.70
N THR A 461 -40.56 -44.70 -91.79
CA THR A 461 -40.30 -44.56 -90.35
C THR A 461 -40.01 -45.95 -89.75
N ALA A 462 -38.94 -46.60 -90.18
CA ALA A 462 -38.48 -47.83 -89.53
C ALA A 462 -37.73 -47.45 -88.25
N ALA A 463 -37.93 -48.18 -87.15
CA ALA A 463 -37.14 -47.98 -85.93
C ALA A 463 -35.66 -48.13 -86.27
N GLN A 464 -34.90 -47.04 -86.11
CA GLN A 464 -33.49 -47.01 -86.41
C GLN A 464 -32.69 -47.33 -85.16
N VAL A 465 -31.80 -48.31 -85.27
CA VAL A 465 -30.95 -48.72 -84.15
C VAL A 465 -29.50 -48.59 -84.60
N ALA A 466 -28.64 -48.11 -83.69
CA ALA A 466 -27.21 -48.10 -83.94
C ALA A 466 -26.71 -49.55 -84.13
N MET A 467 -26.15 -49.83 -85.31
CA MET A 467 -25.49 -51.10 -85.64
C MET A 467 -24.03 -51.04 -85.29
N GLY A 468 -23.59 -52.03 -84.52
CA GLY A 468 -22.19 -52.22 -84.16
C GLY A 468 -21.54 -50.91 -83.70
N PRO A 469 -22.07 -50.25 -82.65
CA PRO A 469 -21.44 -49.03 -82.15
C PRO A 469 -20.02 -49.38 -81.73
N GLY A 470 -19.07 -48.94 -82.54
CA GLY A 470 -17.64 -49.10 -82.30
C GLY A 470 -17.13 -47.98 -81.40
N LEU A 471 -15.81 -47.94 -81.21
CA LEU A 471 -15.20 -46.94 -80.35
C LEU A 471 -15.23 -45.53 -80.96
N SER A 472 -15.25 -45.40 -82.29
CA SER A 472 -15.14 -44.11 -82.99
C SER A 472 -16.32 -43.78 -83.89
N ALA A 473 -17.20 -44.75 -84.18
CA ALA A 473 -18.32 -44.58 -85.08
C ALA A 473 -19.41 -45.64 -84.87
N PHE A 474 -20.58 -45.42 -85.45
CA PHE A 474 -21.65 -46.42 -85.56
C PHE A 474 -22.26 -46.38 -86.97
N HIS A 475 -22.96 -47.46 -87.33
CA HIS A 475 -23.80 -47.50 -88.53
C HIS A 475 -25.27 -47.54 -88.11
N ILE A 476 -26.19 -47.40 -89.05
CA ILE A 476 -27.63 -47.46 -88.77
C ILE A 476 -28.20 -48.76 -89.35
N ARG A 477 -29.06 -49.46 -88.59
CA ARG A 477 -29.95 -50.51 -89.14
C ARG A 477 -31.35 -49.97 -89.29
N THR A 478 -32.06 -50.51 -90.26
CA THR A 478 -33.51 -50.49 -90.33
C THR A 478 -34.06 -51.91 -90.26
N SER A 479 -35.24 -52.09 -89.68
CA SER A 479 -35.92 -53.40 -89.59
C SER A 479 -36.55 -53.87 -90.90
N VAL A 480 -36.41 -53.10 -91.98
CA VAL A 480 -37.03 -53.35 -93.29
C VAL A 480 -35.96 -53.27 -94.37
N THR A 481 -36.03 -54.18 -95.35
CA THR A 481 -35.20 -54.16 -96.56
C THR A 481 -35.55 -52.92 -97.39
N ILE A 482 -34.60 -52.02 -97.57
CA ILE A 482 -34.81 -50.79 -98.33
C ILE A 482 -34.18 -50.97 -99.72
N PRO A 483 -34.91 -50.71 -100.82
CA PRO A 483 -34.35 -50.73 -102.17
C PRO A 483 -33.32 -49.60 -102.34
N ASP A 484 -32.21 -49.91 -103.02
CA ASP A 484 -31.00 -49.09 -103.18
C ASP A 484 -31.18 -47.77 -103.99
N SER A 485 -32.42 -47.32 -104.21
CA SER A 485 -32.75 -46.14 -105.03
C SER A 485 -33.81 -45.24 -104.35
N GLY A 486 -33.48 -43.96 -104.16
CA GLY A 486 -34.38 -42.88 -103.76
C GLY A 486 -34.36 -42.47 -102.28
N THR A 487 -33.36 -42.85 -101.48
CA THR A 487 -33.39 -42.67 -100.02
C THR A 487 -32.62 -41.43 -99.53
N SER A 488 -33.27 -40.61 -98.70
CA SER A 488 -32.66 -39.56 -97.86
C SER A 488 -32.91 -39.89 -96.39
N LEU A 489 -31.94 -39.56 -95.51
CA LEU A 489 -32.05 -39.83 -94.08
C LEU A 489 -31.38 -38.72 -93.26
N GLY A 490 -32.13 -38.13 -92.32
CA GLY A 490 -31.63 -37.17 -91.34
C GLY A 490 -32.04 -37.51 -89.91
N GLY A 491 -31.20 -37.17 -88.95
CA GLY A 491 -31.50 -37.37 -87.53
C GLY A 491 -30.45 -36.81 -86.60
N SER A 492 -30.68 -37.02 -85.30
CA SER A 492 -29.74 -36.72 -84.23
C SER A 492 -29.37 -37.98 -83.46
N TYR A 493 -28.18 -37.99 -82.87
CA TYR A 493 -27.73 -39.08 -82.02
C TYR A 493 -27.23 -38.56 -80.67
N ILE A 494 -27.31 -39.41 -79.66
CA ILE A 494 -26.61 -39.28 -78.38
C ILE A 494 -25.94 -40.61 -78.07
N ALA A 495 -24.63 -40.55 -77.81
CA ALA A 495 -23.80 -41.67 -77.44
C ALA A 495 -23.23 -41.45 -76.05
N ILE A 496 -23.44 -42.38 -75.14
CA ILE A 496 -22.98 -42.33 -73.75
C ILE A 496 -22.05 -43.52 -73.52
N GLY A 497 -20.84 -43.25 -73.04
CA GLY A 497 -19.84 -44.29 -72.83
C GLY A 497 -18.72 -43.82 -71.90
N ARG A 498 -17.55 -44.46 -71.99
CA ARG A 498 -16.40 -44.19 -71.13
C ARG A 498 -15.23 -43.65 -71.93
N TYR A 499 -14.43 -42.75 -71.35
CA TYR A 499 -13.18 -42.25 -71.97
C TYR A 499 -11.90 -42.56 -71.17
N LYS A 500 -12.03 -43.07 -69.95
CA LYS A 500 -10.93 -43.47 -69.07
C LYS A 500 -11.26 -44.76 -68.32
#